data_AF-A0A7C4NLQ2-F1
#
_entry.id   AF-A0A7C4NLQ2-F1
#
_cell.length_a   1.000
_cell.length_b   1.000
_cell.length_c   1.000
_cell.angle_alpha   90.00
_cell.angle_beta   90.00
_cell.angle_gamma   90.00
#
_symmetry.space_group_name_H-M   'P 1'
#
loop_
_entity.id
_entity.type
_entity.pdbx_description
1 polymer ?
#
loop_
_entity_poly.entity_id
_entity_poly.type
_entity_poly.pdbx_seq_one_letter_code
_entity_poly.pdbx_strand_id
1 'polypeptide(L)'
;MRRYAKALTAMVIVILRSLFLYGFSLLRKGSVLLSFTHIAITYIFGLNDIRFLVLYTLPILITYYIFEMRKLLLYTLTISSIPGLWMALTQLLLDLAKGYINPFRCIAIYARATLVTVNTMYILHTFNPTEVSILFNKVNKFAGVYPQLFFRVASFLVKEGIEIIYTHALKKESIWKTLAIIILRGEELAKGFSEGLIPKYRKYRPIVIYSLRTIAIQFAVIAYDIVITFVLTSIL
;
A
#
# COMPACT_ATOMS: atom_id res chain seq x y z
N MET A 1 -21.31 -14.15 -16.03
CA MET A 1 -21.14 -12.73 -15.63
C MET A 1 -21.28 -12.45 -14.13
N ARG A 2 -22.35 -12.85 -13.42
CA ARG A 2 -22.54 -12.55 -11.98
C ARG A 2 -21.41 -13.00 -11.03
N ARG A 3 -20.75 -14.13 -11.30
CA ARG A 3 -19.64 -14.64 -10.45
C ARG A 3 -18.37 -13.77 -10.58
N TYR A 4 -18.03 -13.36 -11.79
CA TYR A 4 -16.89 -12.47 -12.06
C TYR A 4 -17.07 -11.08 -11.46
N ALA A 5 -18.29 -10.53 -11.56
CA ALA A 5 -18.64 -9.26 -10.93
C ALA A 5 -18.46 -9.30 -9.40
N LYS A 6 -18.92 -10.38 -8.74
CA LYS A 6 -18.73 -10.56 -7.28
C LYS A 6 -17.25 -10.67 -6.89
N ALA A 7 -16.45 -11.40 -7.67
CA ALA A 7 -15.02 -11.55 -7.43
C ALA A 7 -14.29 -10.20 -7.58
N LEU A 8 -14.58 -9.44 -8.63
CA LEU A 8 -14.01 -8.12 -8.88
C LEU A 8 -14.39 -7.13 -7.77
N THR A 9 -15.66 -7.12 -7.35
CA THR A 9 -16.11 -6.33 -6.21
C THR A 9 -15.36 -6.70 -4.93
N ALA A 10 -15.24 -7.99 -4.60
CA ALA A 10 -14.52 -8.44 -3.42
C ALA A 10 -13.04 -8.00 -3.44
N MET A 11 -12.40 -8.09 -4.60
CA MET A 11 -11.01 -7.68 -4.82
C MET A 11 -10.81 -6.18 -4.64
N VAL A 12 -11.68 -5.36 -5.22
CA VAL A 12 -11.67 -3.89 -5.04
C VAL A 12 -11.88 -3.54 -3.57
N ILE A 13 -12.82 -4.20 -2.89
CA ILE A 13 -13.06 -4.00 -1.46
C ILE A 13 -11.81 -4.34 -0.63
N VAL A 14 -11.10 -5.43 -0.95
CA VAL A 14 -9.86 -5.82 -0.27
C VAL A 14 -8.75 -4.79 -0.49
N ILE A 15 -8.56 -4.31 -1.72
CA ILE A 15 -7.58 -3.26 -2.05
C ILE A 15 -7.88 -1.98 -1.26
N LEU A 16 -9.11 -1.49 -1.35
CA LEU A 16 -9.51 -0.26 -0.68
C LEU A 16 -9.46 -0.40 0.85
N ARG A 17 -9.79 -1.59 1.40
CA ARG A 17 -9.65 -1.88 2.83
C ARG A 17 -8.21 -1.84 3.29
N SER A 18 -7.30 -2.46 2.54
CA SER A 18 -5.88 -2.48 2.89
C SER A 18 -5.27 -1.07 2.92
N LEU A 19 -5.63 -0.22 1.96
CA LEU A 19 -5.02 1.10 1.78
C LEU A 19 -5.63 2.20 2.66
N PHE A 20 -6.95 2.20 2.89
CA PHE A 20 -7.65 3.38 3.42
C PHE A 20 -8.50 3.15 4.66
N LEU A 21 -9.11 1.97 4.85
CA LEU A 21 -10.04 1.77 5.98
C LEU A 21 -9.36 1.55 7.33
N TYR A 22 -8.11 1.08 7.35
CA TYR A 22 -7.30 1.01 8.58
C TYR A 22 -6.53 2.32 8.84
N GLY A 23 -7.19 3.47 8.61
CA GLY A 23 -6.59 4.81 8.57
C GLY A 23 -5.85 5.26 9.83
N PHE A 24 -6.00 4.56 10.96
CA PHE A 24 -5.29 4.81 12.22
C PHE A 24 -4.58 3.54 12.74
N SER A 25 -3.81 2.89 11.88
CA SER A 25 -2.97 1.75 12.30
C SER A 25 -1.78 2.24 13.13
N LEU A 26 -1.35 1.46 14.13
CA LEU A 26 -0.12 1.73 14.91
C LEU A 26 1.13 1.87 14.02
N LEU A 27 1.12 1.24 12.84
CA LEU A 27 2.17 1.34 11.83
C LEU A 27 2.32 2.76 11.27
N ARG A 28 1.24 3.54 11.17
CA ARG A 28 1.29 4.93 10.67
C ARG A 28 1.83 5.93 11.69
N LYS A 29 2.07 5.51 12.93
CA LYS A 29 2.75 6.33 13.96
C LYS A 29 4.29 6.22 13.89
N GLY A 30 4.81 5.64 12.81
CA GLY A 30 6.25 5.63 12.49
C GLY A 30 6.68 6.89 11.73
N SER A 31 7.95 6.93 11.35
CA SER A 31 8.49 7.92 10.43
C SER A 31 8.42 7.42 8.99
N VAL A 32 7.86 8.26 8.12
CA VAL A 32 7.83 8.10 6.66
C VAL A 32 9.24 8.08 6.09
N LEU A 33 10.16 8.86 6.66
CA LEU A 33 11.55 8.91 6.20
C LEU A 33 12.25 7.56 6.42
N LEU A 34 12.08 6.96 7.61
CA LEU A 34 12.61 5.62 7.90
C LEU A 34 12.01 4.55 6.97
N SER A 35 10.71 4.61 6.69
CA SER A 35 10.08 3.70 5.71
C SER A 35 10.65 3.87 4.30
N PHE A 36 10.95 5.10 3.87
CA PHE A 36 11.61 5.34 2.58
C PHE A 36 13.07 4.87 2.57
N THR A 37 13.79 5.01 3.68
CA THR A 37 15.16 4.48 3.80
C THR A 37 15.18 2.96 3.66
N HIS A 38 14.27 2.26 4.34
CA HIS A 38 14.12 0.81 4.21
C HIS A 38 13.92 0.38 2.75
N ILE A 39 12.96 0.98 2.02
CA ILE A 39 12.74 0.57 0.63
C ILE A 39 13.88 0.94 -0.29
N ALA A 40 14.57 2.05 -0.03
CA ALA A 40 15.73 2.45 -0.83
C ALA A 40 16.80 1.36 -0.72
N ILE A 41 17.09 0.88 0.49
CA ILE A 41 18.00 -0.25 0.71
C ILE A 41 17.48 -1.50 -0.02
N THR A 42 16.22 -1.86 0.18
CA THR A 42 15.62 -3.05 -0.46
C THR A 42 15.65 -2.99 -1.99
N TYR A 43 15.47 -1.82 -2.60
CA TYR A 43 15.45 -1.69 -4.06
C TYR A 43 16.84 -1.58 -4.67
N ILE A 44 17.77 -0.89 -4.00
CA ILE A 44 19.15 -0.78 -4.46
C ILE A 44 19.84 -2.15 -4.38
N PHE A 45 19.66 -2.89 -3.28
CA PHE A 45 20.39 -4.14 -3.04
C PHE A 45 19.57 -5.40 -3.30
N GLY A 46 18.26 -5.37 -3.05
CA GLY A 46 17.40 -6.56 -3.11
C GLY A 46 16.87 -6.92 -4.51
N LEU A 47 16.89 -6.01 -5.48
CA LEU A 47 16.36 -6.31 -6.83
C LEU A 47 17.26 -7.24 -7.66
N ASN A 48 18.55 -7.30 -7.32
CA ASN A 48 19.55 -8.06 -8.07
C ASN A 48 19.34 -9.57 -7.91
N ASP A 49 19.11 -10.04 -6.68
CA ASP A 49 18.93 -11.46 -6.38
C ASP A 49 17.67 -11.69 -5.53
N ILE A 50 16.89 -12.72 -5.88
CA ILE A 50 15.69 -13.08 -5.13
C ILE A 50 16.00 -13.47 -3.68
N ARG A 51 17.17 -14.06 -3.42
CA ARG A 51 17.63 -14.41 -2.07
C ARG A 51 17.70 -13.18 -1.18
N PHE A 52 18.22 -12.07 -1.72
CA PHE A 52 18.34 -10.81 -1.00
C PHE A 52 16.95 -10.20 -0.77
N LEU A 53 16.09 -10.22 -1.79
CA LEU A 53 14.73 -9.73 -1.66
C LEU A 53 13.92 -10.46 -0.58
N VAL A 54 14.09 -11.78 -0.45
CA VAL A 54 13.48 -12.58 0.62
C VAL A 54 13.96 -12.09 1.99
N LEU A 55 15.27 -11.92 2.17
CA LEU A 55 15.86 -11.46 3.42
C LEU A 55 15.33 -10.08 3.82
N TYR A 56 15.30 -9.10 2.90
CA TYR A 56 14.74 -7.77 3.18
C TYR A 56 13.23 -7.78 3.44
N THR A 57 12.49 -8.79 2.96
CA THR A 57 11.04 -8.88 3.18
C THR A 57 10.68 -9.55 4.51
N LEU A 58 11.51 -10.44 5.05
CA LEU A 58 11.29 -11.09 6.35
C LEU A 58 10.99 -10.11 7.51
N PRO A 59 11.77 -9.05 7.75
CA PRO A 59 11.52 -8.12 8.85
C PRO A 59 10.17 -7.38 8.70
N ILE A 60 9.69 -7.15 7.48
CA ILE A 60 8.34 -6.61 7.22
C ILE A 60 7.27 -7.59 7.70
N LEU A 61 7.38 -8.87 7.36
CA LEU A 61 6.41 -9.89 7.77
C LEU A 61 6.34 -10.02 9.29
N ILE A 62 7.51 -9.99 9.96
CA ILE A 62 7.63 -9.99 11.42
C ILE A 62 6.95 -8.73 12.01
N THR A 63 7.16 -7.57 11.39
CA THR A 63 6.54 -6.31 11.83
C THR A 63 5.01 -6.42 11.84
N TYR A 64 4.39 -6.96 10.78
CA TYR A 64 2.94 -7.18 10.77
C TYR A 64 2.46 -8.10 11.89
N TYR A 65 3.26 -9.11 12.25
CA TYR A 65 2.95 -10.03 13.34
C TYR A 65 3.05 -9.34 14.71
N ILE A 66 4.12 -8.57 14.96
CA ILE A 66 4.34 -7.83 16.22
C ILE A 66 3.21 -6.83 16.50
N PHE A 67 2.65 -6.22 15.47
CA PHE A 67 1.52 -5.29 15.58
C PHE A 67 0.15 -5.98 15.53
N GLU A 68 0.10 -7.32 15.56
CA GLU A 68 -1.12 -8.13 15.52
C GLU A 68 -2.02 -7.87 14.29
N MET A 69 -1.43 -7.38 13.19
CA MET A 69 -2.15 -6.97 11.99
C MET A 69 -2.33 -8.12 10.99
N ARG A 70 -2.73 -9.31 11.47
CA ARG A 70 -2.84 -10.53 10.66
C ARG A 70 -3.75 -10.38 9.43
N LYS A 71 -4.87 -9.67 9.58
CA LYS A 71 -5.80 -9.40 8.47
C LYS A 71 -5.16 -8.52 7.39
N LEU A 72 -4.43 -7.48 7.81
CA LEU A 72 -3.73 -6.58 6.88
C LEU A 72 -2.60 -7.31 6.15
N LEU A 73 -1.86 -8.18 6.84
CA LEU A 73 -0.86 -9.05 6.23
C LEU A 73 -1.48 -9.96 5.16
N LEU A 74 -2.60 -10.62 5.47
CA LEU A 74 -3.29 -11.49 4.53
C LEU A 74 -3.77 -10.71 3.30
N TYR A 75 -4.33 -9.51 3.49
CA TYR A 75 -4.69 -8.63 2.38
C TYR A 75 -3.47 -8.20 1.56
N THR A 76 -2.36 -7.86 2.22
CA THR A 76 -1.11 -7.49 1.55
C THR A 76 -0.61 -8.62 0.65
N LEU A 77 -0.55 -9.85 1.17
CA LEU A 77 -0.12 -11.03 0.41
C LEU A 77 -1.08 -11.33 -0.75
N THR A 78 -2.39 -11.21 -0.51
CA THR A 78 -3.41 -11.42 -1.55
C THR A 78 -3.31 -10.39 -2.67
N ILE A 79 -3.06 -9.12 -2.35
CA ILE A 79 -2.93 -8.09 -3.37
C ILE A 79 -1.58 -8.22 -4.09
N SER A 80 -0.53 -8.57 -3.35
CA SER A 80 0.82 -8.73 -3.89
C SER A 80 0.97 -9.95 -4.80
N SER A 81 0.09 -10.95 -4.68
CA SER A 81 0.07 -12.08 -5.61
C SER A 81 -0.51 -11.70 -6.98
N ILE A 82 -1.28 -10.60 -7.11
CA ILE A 82 -1.88 -10.21 -8.39
C ILE A 82 -0.80 -9.83 -9.42
N PRO A 83 0.14 -8.90 -9.14
CA PRO A 83 1.23 -8.63 -10.07
C PRO A 83 2.13 -9.86 -10.27
N GLY A 84 2.33 -10.67 -9.21
CA GLY A 84 3.10 -11.91 -9.29
C GLY A 84 2.53 -12.89 -10.30
N LEU A 85 1.24 -13.20 -10.20
CA LEU A 85 0.53 -14.08 -11.11
C LEU A 85 0.55 -13.53 -12.54
N TRP A 86 0.32 -12.23 -12.71
CA TRP A 86 0.37 -11.59 -14.02
C TRP A 86 1.74 -11.75 -14.70
N MET A 87 2.82 -11.46 -13.97
CA MET A 87 4.17 -11.57 -14.49
C MET A 87 4.56 -13.02 -14.79
N ALA A 88 4.17 -13.95 -13.91
CA ALA A 88 4.43 -15.37 -14.11
C ALA A 88 3.67 -15.96 -15.29
N LEU A 89 2.40 -15.58 -15.47
CA LEU A 89 1.59 -15.98 -16.63
C LEU A 89 2.17 -15.42 -17.93
N THR A 90 2.61 -14.17 -17.90
CA THR A 90 3.28 -13.54 -19.05
C THR A 90 4.55 -14.30 -19.42
N GLN A 91 5.38 -14.66 -18.43
CA GLN A 91 6.57 -15.46 -18.67
C GLN A 91 6.22 -16.85 -19.22
N LEU A 92 5.20 -17.51 -18.67
CA LEU A 92 4.74 -18.82 -19.14
C LEU A 92 4.36 -18.78 -20.63
N LEU A 93 3.63 -17.73 -21.05
CA LEU A 93 3.26 -17.53 -22.45
C LEU A 93 4.48 -17.33 -23.35
N LEU A 94 5.48 -16.56 -22.89
CA LEU A 94 6.73 -16.35 -23.63
C LEU A 94 7.56 -17.64 -23.74
N ASP A 95 7.61 -18.43 -22.69
CA ASP A 95 8.31 -19.71 -22.65
C ASP A 95 7.62 -20.75 -23.56
N LEU A 96 6.28 -20.79 -23.55
CA LEU A 96 5.49 -21.60 -24.47
C LEU A 96 5.73 -21.21 -25.95
N ALA A 97 5.78 -19.92 -26.26
CA ALA A 97 6.06 -19.43 -27.61
C ALA A 97 7.47 -19.81 -28.11
N LYS A 98 8.42 -20.02 -27.19
CA LYS A 98 9.79 -20.50 -27.48
C LYS A 98 9.90 -22.02 -27.54
N GLY A 99 8.82 -22.75 -27.30
CA GLY A 99 8.80 -24.21 -27.30
C GLY A 99 9.43 -24.88 -26.07
N TYR A 100 9.73 -24.12 -25.01
CA TYR A 100 10.33 -24.67 -23.78
C TYR A 100 9.78 -23.96 -22.54
N ILE A 101 9.15 -24.73 -21.64
CA ILE A 101 8.62 -24.23 -20.38
C ILE A 101 9.63 -24.47 -19.26
N ASN A 102 10.09 -23.39 -18.62
CA ASN A 102 10.89 -23.48 -17.39
C ASN A 102 10.03 -23.10 -16.17
N PRO A 103 9.52 -24.09 -15.40
CA PRO A 103 8.67 -23.79 -14.25
C PRO A 103 9.42 -23.04 -13.15
N PHE A 104 10.72 -23.31 -12.95
CA PHE A 104 11.53 -22.62 -11.94
C PHE A 104 11.66 -21.13 -12.24
N ARG A 105 11.83 -20.77 -13.51
CA ARG A 105 11.89 -19.38 -13.94
C ARG A 105 10.56 -18.66 -13.68
N CYS A 106 9.43 -19.30 -13.99
CA CYS A 106 8.10 -18.75 -13.74
C CYS A 106 7.87 -18.51 -12.24
N ILE A 107 8.25 -19.47 -11.39
CA ILE A 107 8.16 -19.36 -9.92
C ILE A 107 9.07 -18.24 -9.39
N ALA A 108 10.30 -18.13 -9.90
CA ALA A 108 11.22 -17.08 -9.49
C ALA A 108 10.69 -15.67 -9.82
N ILE A 109 10.08 -15.51 -11.01
CA ILE A 109 9.45 -14.25 -11.43
C ILE A 109 8.21 -13.95 -10.58
N TYR A 110 7.36 -14.95 -10.33
CA TYR A 110 6.22 -14.84 -9.42
C TYR A 110 6.66 -14.31 -8.05
N ALA A 111 7.60 -15.02 -7.42
CA ALA A 111 8.07 -14.69 -6.09
C ALA A 111 8.73 -13.31 -6.05
N ARG A 112 9.57 -12.96 -7.03
CA ARG A 112 10.19 -11.63 -7.11
C ARG A 112 9.14 -10.52 -7.19
N ALA A 113 8.19 -10.62 -8.11
CA ALA A 113 7.15 -9.61 -8.29
C ALA A 113 6.24 -9.50 -7.04
N THR A 114 5.90 -10.62 -6.40
CA THR A 114 5.14 -10.61 -5.15
C THR A 114 5.91 -9.93 -4.01
N LEU A 115 7.18 -10.26 -3.80
CA LEU A 115 7.98 -9.68 -2.74
C LEU A 115 8.20 -8.17 -2.93
N VAL A 116 8.47 -7.70 -4.16
CA VAL A 116 8.55 -6.26 -4.47
C VAL A 116 7.22 -5.56 -4.12
N THR A 117 6.09 -6.19 -4.47
CA THR A 117 4.77 -5.62 -4.18
C THR A 117 4.49 -5.59 -2.67
N VAL A 118 4.90 -6.60 -1.91
CA VAL A 118 4.79 -6.63 -0.44
C VAL A 118 5.58 -5.46 0.18
N ASN A 119 6.81 -5.22 -0.28
CA ASN A 119 7.64 -4.10 0.17
C ASN A 119 6.98 -2.75 -0.14
N THR A 120 6.45 -2.60 -1.36
CA THR A 120 5.71 -1.39 -1.76
C THR A 120 4.49 -1.16 -0.86
N MET A 121 3.71 -2.21 -0.60
CA MET A 121 2.51 -2.13 0.24
C MET A 121 2.86 -1.78 1.69
N TYR A 122 3.99 -2.25 2.21
CA TYR A 122 4.45 -1.90 3.54
C TYR A 122 4.67 -0.38 3.70
N ILE A 123 5.19 0.31 2.68
CA ILE A 123 5.23 1.78 2.70
C ILE A 123 3.84 2.36 2.78
N LEU A 124 2.92 1.93 1.91
CA LEU A 124 1.57 2.48 1.87
C LEU A 124 0.85 2.28 3.23
N HIS A 125 1.16 1.20 3.94
CA HIS A 125 0.62 0.93 5.27
C HIS A 125 1.31 1.72 6.39
N THR A 126 2.59 2.04 6.27
CA THR A 126 3.35 2.87 7.23
C THR A 126 3.32 4.37 6.92
N PHE A 127 2.77 4.75 5.76
CA PHE A 127 2.71 6.13 5.30
C PHE A 127 1.92 7.00 6.28
N ASN A 128 2.60 7.94 6.93
CA ASN A 128 2.00 8.90 7.83
C ASN A 128 1.61 10.18 7.06
N PRO A 129 0.32 10.36 6.72
CA PRO A 129 -0.12 11.52 5.94
C PRO A 129 0.14 12.84 6.67
N THR A 130 0.27 12.83 7.99
CA THR A 130 0.55 14.03 8.79
C THR A 130 2.00 14.47 8.67
N GLU A 131 2.94 13.53 8.63
CA GLU A 131 4.36 13.84 8.43
C GLU A 131 4.60 14.35 7.01
N VAL A 132 3.95 13.74 6.02
CA VAL A 132 3.97 14.22 4.63
C VAL A 132 3.33 15.60 4.53
N SER A 133 2.25 15.86 5.26
CA SER A 133 1.64 17.19 5.34
C SER A 133 2.62 18.23 5.91
N ILE A 134 3.42 17.88 6.93
CA ILE A 134 4.49 18.77 7.43
C ILE A 134 5.53 19.05 6.35
N LEU A 135 6.00 18.02 5.64
CA LEU A 135 6.99 18.17 4.57
C LEU A 135 6.46 19.10 3.45
N PHE A 136 5.23 18.88 3.01
CA PHE A 136 4.60 19.71 1.98
C PHE A 136 4.35 21.14 2.47
N ASN A 137 3.99 21.33 3.74
CA ASN A 137 3.78 22.66 4.34
C ASN A 137 5.08 23.50 4.37
N LYS A 138 6.26 22.86 4.42
CA LYS A 138 7.55 23.56 4.29
C LYS A 138 7.79 24.12 2.89
N VAL A 139 7.28 23.45 1.85
CA VAL A 139 7.42 23.90 0.46
C VAL A 139 6.31 24.89 0.09
N ASN A 140 5.05 24.54 0.41
CA ASN A 140 3.89 25.38 0.16
C ASN A 140 2.80 25.09 1.20
N LYS A 141 2.38 26.12 1.95
CA LYS A 141 1.34 25.98 3.00
C LYS A 141 0.01 25.45 2.47
N PHE A 142 -0.34 25.81 1.23
CA PHE A 142 -1.54 25.31 0.58
C PHE A 142 -1.41 23.81 0.27
N ALA A 143 -0.21 23.38 -0.20
CA ALA A 143 0.05 22.00 -0.54
C ALA A 143 0.05 21.06 0.69
N GLY A 144 0.40 21.59 1.87
CA GLY A 144 0.45 20.85 3.13
C GLY A 144 -0.89 20.26 3.59
N VAL A 145 -2.03 20.76 3.11
CA VAL A 145 -3.36 20.24 3.50
C VAL A 145 -3.74 18.98 2.72
N TYR A 146 -3.23 18.84 1.48
CA TYR A 146 -3.69 17.78 0.57
C TYR A 146 -3.43 16.35 1.04
N PRO A 147 -2.26 15.99 1.62
CA PRO A 147 -2.03 14.60 2.01
C PRO A 147 -3.05 14.11 3.05
N GLN A 148 -3.30 14.89 4.10
CA GLN A 148 -4.33 14.55 5.09
C GLN A 148 -5.74 14.55 4.48
N LEU A 149 -6.05 15.53 3.63
CA LEU A 149 -7.35 15.61 2.96
C LEU A 149 -7.59 14.38 2.09
N PHE A 150 -6.62 14.01 1.24
CA PHE A 150 -6.68 12.87 0.35
C PHE A 150 -6.96 11.59 1.13
N PHE A 151 -6.20 11.31 2.19
CA PHE A 151 -6.41 10.10 2.98
C PHE A 151 -7.78 10.08 3.68
N ARG A 152 -8.28 11.24 4.13
CA ARG A 152 -9.60 11.34 4.75
C ARG A 152 -10.72 11.13 3.73
N VAL A 153 -10.70 11.85 2.61
CA VAL A 153 -11.69 11.76 1.53
C VAL A 153 -11.67 10.35 0.92
N ALA A 154 -10.49 9.80 0.64
CA ALA A 154 -10.37 8.44 0.14
C ALA A 154 -10.99 7.42 1.10
N SER A 155 -10.69 7.48 2.40
CA SER A 155 -11.29 6.56 3.38
C SER A 155 -12.82 6.66 3.44
N PHE A 156 -13.37 7.87 3.32
CA PHE A 156 -14.80 8.12 3.33
C PHE A 156 -15.47 7.58 2.05
N LEU A 157 -14.91 7.89 0.88
CA LEU A 157 -15.38 7.39 -0.41
C LEU A 157 -15.32 5.87 -0.51
N VAL A 158 -14.31 5.25 0.08
CA VAL A 158 -14.23 3.79 0.18
C VAL A 158 -15.40 3.23 0.98
N LYS A 159 -15.70 3.82 2.13
CA LYS A 159 -16.81 3.37 2.99
C LYS A 159 -18.16 3.54 2.28
N GLU A 160 -18.43 4.72 1.74
CA GLU A 160 -19.67 4.97 0.98
C GLU A 160 -19.77 4.09 -0.25
N GLY A 161 -18.67 3.91 -0.98
CA GLY A 161 -18.63 3.04 -2.16
C GLY A 161 -19.01 1.60 -1.83
N ILE A 162 -18.53 1.07 -0.70
CA ILE A 162 -18.93 -0.26 -0.21
C ILE A 162 -20.44 -0.31 0.08
N GLU A 163 -20.97 0.69 0.78
CA GLU A 163 -22.41 0.76 1.10
C GLU A 163 -23.27 0.82 -0.17
N ILE A 164 -22.91 1.67 -1.13
CA ILE A 164 -23.60 1.80 -2.42
C ILE A 164 -23.55 0.48 -3.20
N ILE A 165 -22.39 -0.20 -3.21
CA ILE A 165 -22.25 -1.52 -3.84
C ILE A 165 -23.25 -2.51 -3.25
N TYR A 166 -23.40 -2.55 -1.92
CA TYR A 166 -24.37 -3.42 -1.26
C TYR A 166 -25.82 -3.03 -1.58
N THR A 167 -26.15 -1.73 -1.55
CA THR A 167 -27.49 -1.25 -1.88
C THR A 167 -27.88 -1.58 -3.32
N HIS A 168 -26.97 -1.40 -4.29
CA HIS A 168 -27.21 -1.77 -5.68
C HIS A 168 -27.30 -3.28 -5.85
N ALA A 169 -26.49 -4.07 -5.13
CA ALA A 169 -26.60 -5.52 -5.15
C ALA A 169 -27.99 -6.00 -4.66
N LEU A 170 -28.54 -5.37 -3.61
CA LEU A 170 -29.90 -5.64 -3.12
C LEU A 170 -30.97 -5.30 -4.16
N LYS A 171 -30.78 -4.18 -4.89
CA LYS A 171 -31.68 -3.75 -5.98
C LYS A 171 -31.47 -4.50 -7.30
N LYS A 172 -30.52 -5.46 -7.36
CA LYS A 172 -30.08 -6.14 -8.60
C LYS A 172 -29.61 -5.17 -9.69
N GLU A 173 -29.12 -4.01 -9.27
CA GLU A 173 -28.60 -2.95 -10.13
C GLU A 173 -27.14 -3.21 -10.52
N SER A 174 -26.71 -2.56 -11.58
CA SER A 174 -25.38 -2.74 -12.12
C SER A 174 -24.28 -1.97 -11.38
N ILE A 175 -23.09 -2.56 -11.29
CA ILE A 175 -21.95 -1.99 -10.52
C ILE A 175 -21.41 -0.70 -11.15
N TRP A 176 -21.53 -0.50 -12.46
CA TRP A 176 -21.08 0.74 -13.11
C TRP A 176 -21.87 1.97 -12.66
N LYS A 177 -23.15 1.81 -12.28
CA LYS A 177 -23.93 2.88 -11.65
C LYS A 177 -23.33 3.30 -10.30
N THR A 178 -22.73 2.36 -9.56
CA THR A 178 -22.02 2.67 -8.32
C THR A 178 -20.80 3.56 -8.58
N LEU A 179 -20.03 3.29 -9.64
CA LEU A 179 -18.85 4.09 -9.98
C LEU A 179 -19.24 5.54 -10.29
N ALA A 180 -20.31 5.74 -11.07
CA ALA A 180 -20.81 7.08 -11.39
C ALA A 180 -21.23 7.86 -10.13
N ILE A 181 -21.94 7.22 -9.20
CA ILE A 181 -22.34 7.84 -7.93
C ILE A 181 -21.11 8.18 -7.07
N ILE A 182 -20.12 7.29 -7.00
CA ILE A 182 -18.88 7.53 -6.24
C ILE A 182 -18.11 8.74 -6.81
N ILE A 183 -18.06 8.90 -8.13
CA ILE A 183 -17.38 10.05 -8.77
C ILE A 183 -18.11 11.35 -8.40
N LEU A 184 -19.44 11.39 -8.57
CA LEU A 184 -20.25 12.58 -8.23
C LEU A 184 -20.11 12.93 -6.74
N ARG A 185 -20.20 11.93 -5.85
CA ARG A 185 -19.99 12.12 -4.41
C ARG A 185 -18.57 12.57 -4.08
N GLY A 186 -17.57 12.05 -4.80
CA GLY A 186 -16.18 12.45 -4.66
C GLY A 186 -15.96 13.92 -4.95
N GLU A 187 -16.58 14.43 -6.01
CA GLU A 187 -16.54 15.86 -6.34
C GLU A 187 -17.26 16.71 -5.29
N GLU A 188 -18.46 16.31 -4.85
CA GLU A 188 -19.20 17.01 -3.79
C GLU A 188 -18.40 17.09 -2.48
N LEU A 189 -17.81 15.97 -2.06
CA LEU A 189 -16.99 15.91 -0.85
C LEU A 189 -15.72 16.72 -1.01
N ALA A 190 -14.99 16.57 -2.12
CA ALA A 190 -13.80 17.35 -2.38
C ALA A 190 -14.10 18.85 -2.35
N LYS A 191 -15.21 19.27 -2.96
CA LYS A 191 -15.68 20.66 -2.96
C LYS A 191 -16.01 21.13 -1.54
N GLY A 192 -16.85 20.40 -0.79
CA GLY A 192 -17.21 20.76 0.59
C GLY A 192 -16.01 20.83 1.54
N PHE A 193 -15.07 19.89 1.42
CA PHE A 193 -13.83 19.96 2.18
C PHE A 193 -12.94 21.12 1.75
N SER A 194 -12.83 21.40 0.45
CA SER A 194 -12.05 22.53 -0.06
C SER A 194 -12.63 23.86 0.42
N GLU A 195 -13.94 24.05 0.35
CA GLU A 195 -14.63 25.25 0.84
C GLU A 195 -14.46 25.42 2.35
N GLY A 196 -14.42 24.33 3.12
CA GLY A 196 -14.19 24.37 4.57
C GLY A 196 -12.73 24.58 5.00
N LEU A 197 -11.76 24.07 4.24
CA LEU A 197 -10.32 24.08 4.57
C LEU A 197 -9.55 25.23 3.92
N ILE A 198 -9.92 25.68 2.73
CA ILE A 198 -9.25 26.80 2.04
C ILE A 198 -9.29 28.09 2.87
N PRO A 199 -10.37 28.46 3.59
CA PRO A 199 -10.33 29.64 4.45
C PRO A 199 -9.39 29.48 5.65
N LYS A 200 -9.05 28.23 6.01
CA LYS A 200 -8.33 27.87 7.24
C LYS A 200 -6.91 27.37 6.98
N TYR A 201 -6.47 27.17 5.73
CA TYR A 201 -5.16 26.57 5.42
C TYR A 201 -3.99 27.39 5.99
N ARG A 202 -4.11 28.73 6.05
CA ARG A 202 -3.04 29.59 6.60
C ARG A 202 -2.78 29.33 8.09
N LYS A 203 -3.80 28.85 8.82
CA LYS A 203 -3.73 28.51 10.25
C LYS A 203 -3.48 27.02 10.50
N TYR A 204 -3.44 26.20 9.44
CA TYR A 204 -3.23 24.77 9.56
C TYR A 204 -1.79 24.45 10.00
N ARG A 205 -1.67 23.78 11.15
CA ARG A 205 -0.41 23.33 11.75
C ARG A 205 -0.52 21.83 12.04
N PRO A 206 -0.07 20.96 11.12
CA PRO A 206 -0.11 19.53 11.35
C PRO A 206 0.85 19.13 12.47
N ILE A 207 0.40 18.27 13.38
CA ILE A 207 1.19 17.73 14.51
C ILE A 207 1.32 16.23 14.31
N VAL A 208 2.56 15.73 14.18
CA VAL A 208 2.81 14.30 14.07
C VAL A 208 2.85 13.68 15.47
N ILE A 209 2.11 12.60 15.64
CA ILE A 209 2.15 11.78 16.85
C ILE A 209 2.93 10.52 16.52
N TYR A 210 4.16 10.45 17.02
CA TYR A 210 5.00 9.28 16.89
C TYR A 210 4.76 8.29 18.03
N SER A 211 4.95 7.01 17.74
CA SER A 211 4.99 5.93 18.73
C SER A 211 6.42 5.45 18.87
N LEU A 212 6.98 5.52 20.08
CA LEU A 212 8.34 5.05 20.37
C LEU A 212 8.51 3.59 19.95
N ARG A 213 7.50 2.75 20.22
CA ARG A 213 7.49 1.33 19.80
C ARG A 213 7.60 1.19 18.28
N THR A 214 6.90 2.02 17.51
CA THR A 214 6.91 1.95 16.04
C THR A 214 8.22 2.44 15.46
N ILE A 215 8.76 3.55 15.99
CA ILE A 215 10.08 4.07 15.60
C ILE A 215 11.18 3.04 15.90
N ALA A 216 11.18 2.44 17.10
CA ALA A 216 12.17 1.44 17.49
C ALA A 216 12.17 0.23 16.55
N ILE A 217 10.98 -0.25 16.17
CA ILE A 217 10.84 -1.34 15.20
C ILE A 217 11.38 -0.92 13.83
N GLN A 218 11.04 0.28 13.33
CA GLN A 218 11.57 0.77 12.05
C GLN A 218 13.10 0.89 12.05
N PHE A 219 13.70 1.36 13.14
CA PHE A 219 15.15 1.37 13.30
C PHE A 219 15.74 -0.05 13.31
N ALA A 220 15.11 -1.00 14.01
CA ALA A 220 15.56 -2.38 14.04
C ALA A 220 15.50 -3.04 12.65
N VAL A 221 14.46 -2.73 11.85
CA VAL A 221 14.34 -3.18 10.45
C VAL A 221 15.51 -2.62 9.63
N ILE A 222 15.75 -1.31 9.68
CA ILE A 222 16.86 -0.69 8.92
C ILE A 222 18.22 -1.26 9.36
N ALA A 223 18.44 -1.42 10.67
CA ALA A 223 19.68 -2.01 11.18
C ALA A 223 19.88 -3.44 10.67
N TYR A 224 18.81 -4.25 10.65
CA TYR A 224 18.83 -5.57 10.05
C TYR A 224 19.21 -5.51 8.56
N ASP A 225 18.58 -4.61 7.78
CA ASP A 225 18.87 -4.49 6.36
C ASP A 225 20.32 -4.08 6.09
N ILE A 226 20.87 -3.17 6.90
CA ILE A 226 22.28 -2.73 6.80
C ILE A 226 23.22 -3.91 7.10
N VAL A 227 22.97 -4.66 8.17
CA VAL A 227 23.78 -5.84 8.53
C VAL A 227 23.74 -6.90 7.43
N ILE A 228 22.54 -7.20 6.92
CA ILE A 228 22.35 -8.14 5.82
C ILE A 228 23.08 -7.65 4.57
N THR A 229 22.98 -6.37 4.23
CA THR A 229 23.71 -5.78 3.10
C THR A 229 25.20 -6.02 3.27
N PHE A 230 25.78 -5.67 4.43
CA PHE A 230 27.20 -5.80 4.70
C PHE A 230 27.69 -7.25 4.61
N VAL A 231 26.98 -8.18 5.27
CA VAL A 231 27.29 -9.62 5.25
C VAL A 231 27.26 -10.14 3.81
N LEU A 232 26.22 -9.81 3.04
CA LEU A 232 26.07 -10.31 1.68
C LEU A 232 27.11 -9.72 0.72
N THR A 233 27.46 -8.44 0.85
CA THR A 233 28.52 -7.82 0.06
C THR A 233 29.91 -8.33 0.43
N SER A 234 30.11 -8.88 1.63
CA SER A 234 31.38 -9.47 2.05
C SER A 234 31.59 -10.91 1.59
N ILE A 235 30.52 -11.58 1.16
CA ILE A 235 30.51 -12.99 0.70
C ILE A 235 30.63 -13.07 -0.83
N LEU A 236 30.33 -11.99 -1.55
CA LEU A 236 30.47 -11.86 -3.01
C LEU A 236 31.85 -11.35 -3.40
#